data_AF-A0A2N2FN37-F1
#
_entry.id   AF-A0A2N2FN37-F1
#
_cell.length_a   1.000
_cell.length_b   1.000
_cell.length_c   1.000
_cell.angle_alpha   90.00
_cell.angle_beta   90.00
_cell.angle_gamma   90.00
#
_symmetry.space_group_name_H-M   'P 1'
#
loop_
_entity.id
_entity.type
_entity.pdbx_description
1 polymer ?
#
loop_
_entity_poly.entity_id
_entity_poly.type
_entity_poly.pdbx_seq_one_letter_code
_entity_poly.pdbx_strand_id
1 'polypeptide(L)'
;MRQGLEACVNDPDYSARLLPLPALLRCLTLAAFLCLTPGLLAPALAEPIRVSAAADPGSEPLLARQQAQDRAFVEAVFQTAQRILPTPLVAPRAELLRRFLTPRATALVQSFQEVAPAKPLASAPVEKTPAAKPGVESDQVLQPPVTLEMDVEVNRAAISTLLSRLGLLAGSRHPKVFALRLGQGVAEADLKPLSDLLALQGLARMAQAPVQVTLERVPQGYLKAVLYAGANSFVTDSQDMTLLWLDLWGKYFSAREQQPGGAGSPIEVSGFSHVDEVLEFTKTLASWDDCLREVRLDVVDMRSGNSTGRWTARLTSPERLDARLREYLPGRKLTAVR
;
A
#
# COMPACT_ATOMS: atom_id res chain seq x y z
N MET A 1 -46.87 -55.92 -20.53
CA MET A 1 -47.58 -56.66 -21.62
C MET A 1 -48.52 -55.68 -22.30
N ARG A 2 -48.50 -55.65 -23.65
CA ARG A 2 -49.30 -54.84 -24.61
C ARG A 2 -48.86 -53.37 -24.78
N GLN A 3 -48.19 -53.06 -25.90
CA GLN A 3 -48.72 -52.59 -27.22
C GLN A 3 -48.76 -51.05 -27.22
N GLY A 4 -48.15 -50.28 -28.13
CA GLY A 4 -47.71 -50.52 -29.52
C GLY A 4 -48.53 -49.60 -30.44
N LEU A 5 -47.90 -48.58 -31.04
CA LEU A 5 -48.30 -47.80 -32.24
C LEU A 5 -47.26 -46.65 -32.39
N GLU A 6 -46.33 -46.64 -33.35
CA GLU A 6 -46.50 -46.22 -34.77
C GLU A 6 -47.07 -44.79 -34.88
N ALA A 7 -46.55 -43.83 -35.65
CA ALA A 7 -45.50 -43.80 -36.67
C ALA A 7 -45.24 -42.32 -37.07
N CYS A 8 -44.25 -42.13 -37.96
CA CYS A 8 -44.14 -41.03 -38.96
C CYS A 8 -43.75 -39.62 -38.43
N VAL A 9 -42.94 -38.79 -39.11
CA VAL A 9 -42.42 -38.76 -40.48
C VAL A 9 -41.31 -37.70 -40.55
N ASN A 10 -40.34 -37.92 -41.43
CA ASN A 10 -39.34 -36.95 -41.90
C ASN A 10 -40.01 -35.72 -42.55
N ASP A 11 -39.48 -34.51 -42.35
CA ASP A 11 -38.83 -33.80 -43.48
C ASP A 11 -38.01 -32.58 -43.01
N PRO A 12 -36.82 -32.37 -43.58
CA PRO A 12 -36.05 -31.15 -43.44
C PRO A 12 -36.35 -30.22 -44.63
N ASP A 13 -36.82 -29.00 -44.38
CA ASP A 13 -36.85 -28.03 -45.46
C ASP A 13 -36.39 -26.62 -45.09
N TYR A 14 -35.53 -26.19 -46.00
CA TYR A 14 -34.94 -24.90 -46.19
C TYR A 14 -35.95 -23.76 -46.01
N SER A 15 -35.59 -22.77 -45.21
CA SER A 15 -36.07 -21.40 -45.43
C SER A 15 -34.95 -20.43 -45.10
N ALA A 16 -34.17 -20.15 -46.15
CA ALA A 16 -33.28 -19.02 -46.24
C ALA A 16 -34.07 -17.73 -45.99
N ARG A 17 -33.82 -17.09 -44.84
CA ARG A 17 -34.20 -15.70 -44.60
C ARG A 17 -32.96 -14.82 -44.72
N LEU A 18 -32.82 -14.27 -45.92
CA LEU A 18 -32.05 -13.08 -46.22
C LEU A 18 -32.50 -11.95 -45.29
N LEU A 19 -31.60 -11.43 -44.47
CA LEU A 19 -31.79 -10.18 -43.74
C LEU A 19 -30.77 -9.14 -44.24
N PRO A 20 -31.20 -7.89 -44.45
CA PRO A 20 -30.47 -6.89 -45.24
C PRO A 20 -29.33 -6.22 -44.47
N LEU A 21 -28.18 -6.09 -45.15
CA LEU A 21 -27.12 -5.12 -44.86
C LEU A 21 -27.71 -3.70 -44.98
N PRO A 22 -27.70 -2.90 -43.91
CA PRO A 22 -26.69 -1.85 -43.80
C PRO A 22 -26.36 -1.50 -42.34
N ALA A 23 -25.54 -2.30 -41.65
CA ALA A 23 -25.05 -1.95 -40.30
C ALA A 23 -23.52 -2.03 -40.17
N LEU A 24 -22.79 -2.46 -41.21
CA LEU A 24 -21.34 -2.64 -41.15
C LEU A 24 -20.54 -1.38 -41.53
N LEU A 25 -21.19 -0.31 -42.00
CA LEU A 25 -20.48 0.92 -42.40
C LEU A 25 -20.41 2.01 -41.31
N ARG A 26 -20.93 1.75 -40.10
CA ARG A 26 -20.85 2.69 -38.96
C ARG A 26 -19.85 2.28 -37.87
N CYS A 27 -19.21 1.12 -37.97
CA CYS A 27 -18.21 0.66 -37.00
C CYS A 27 -16.76 1.07 -37.35
N LEU A 28 -16.51 1.64 -38.53
CA LEU A 28 -15.15 1.91 -39.01
C LEU A 28 -14.62 3.33 -38.72
N THR A 29 -15.41 4.21 -38.11
CA THR A 29 -14.98 5.59 -37.78
C THR A 29 -14.77 5.86 -36.29
N LEU A 30 -14.87 4.84 -35.41
CA LEU A 30 -14.58 4.99 -33.97
C LEU A 30 -13.28 4.28 -33.53
N ALA A 31 -12.58 3.61 -34.45
CA ALA A 31 -11.35 2.87 -34.15
C ALA A 31 -10.05 3.66 -34.42
N ALA A 32 -10.14 4.87 -34.98
CA ALA A 32 -8.97 5.66 -35.40
C ALA A 32 -8.57 6.80 -34.43
N PHE A 33 -9.30 7.01 -33.33
CA PHE A 33 -9.00 8.08 -32.36
C PHE A 33 -8.48 7.57 -31.01
N LEU A 34 -8.18 6.26 -30.88
CA LEU A 34 -7.74 5.64 -29.63
C LEU A 34 -6.24 5.29 -29.57
N CYS A 35 -5.44 5.71 -30.54
CA CYS A 35 -4.03 5.32 -30.66
C CYS A 35 -3.01 6.46 -30.54
N LEU A 36 -3.40 7.66 -30.10
CA LEU A 36 -2.47 8.80 -30.08
C LEU A 36 -2.49 9.64 -28.79
N THR A 37 -2.40 8.98 -27.64
CA THR A 37 -1.79 9.58 -26.44
C THR A 37 -0.99 8.52 -25.70
N PRO A 38 0.29 8.28 -26.02
CA PRO A 38 1.19 7.68 -25.04
C PRO A 38 1.22 8.64 -23.86
N GLY A 39 0.56 8.24 -22.77
CA GLY A 39 0.54 8.99 -21.52
C GLY A 39 1.98 9.18 -21.05
N LEU A 40 2.41 10.44 -21.03
CA LEU A 40 3.40 10.89 -20.06
C LEU A 40 2.76 10.70 -18.67
N LEU A 41 2.82 9.48 -18.16
CA LEU A 41 2.88 9.24 -16.72
C LEU A 41 4.23 9.81 -16.30
N ALA A 42 4.28 11.10 -16.01
CA ALA A 42 5.39 11.66 -15.26
C ALA A 42 5.49 10.82 -13.99
N PRO A 43 6.65 10.20 -13.71
CA PRO A 43 6.84 9.57 -12.40
C PRO A 43 6.58 10.68 -11.40
N ALA A 44 5.58 10.48 -10.52
CA ALA A 44 5.43 11.34 -9.36
C ALA A 44 6.79 11.35 -8.67
N LEU A 45 7.52 12.46 -8.78
CA LEU A 45 8.88 12.58 -8.29
C LEU A 45 8.84 12.28 -6.81
N ALA A 46 9.33 11.10 -6.43
CA ALA A 46 9.38 10.69 -5.04
C ALA A 46 10.40 11.61 -4.36
N GLU A 47 9.92 12.51 -3.51
CA GLU A 47 10.79 13.40 -2.74
C GLU A 47 11.81 12.56 -1.94
N PRO A 48 13.12 12.75 -2.15
CA PRO A 48 14.14 11.95 -1.48
C PRO A 48 14.08 12.21 0.03
N ILE A 49 14.21 11.14 0.82
CA ILE A 49 14.22 11.25 2.28
C ILE A 49 15.67 11.29 2.76
N ARG A 50 16.02 12.39 3.44
CA ARG A 50 17.29 12.52 4.12
C ARG A 50 17.31 11.73 5.41
N VAL A 51 18.24 10.79 5.52
CA VAL A 51 18.44 9.94 6.70
C VAL A 51 19.88 9.98 7.15
N SER A 52 20.08 9.88 8.46
CA SER A 52 21.40 9.76 9.09
C SER A 52 21.44 8.47 9.88
N ALA A 53 22.41 7.60 9.58
CA ALA A 53 22.54 6.31 10.23
C ALA A 53 24.00 6.01 10.60
N ALA A 54 24.18 5.45 11.80
CA ALA A 54 25.49 5.09 12.34
C ALA A 54 25.71 3.57 12.32
N ALA A 55 26.94 3.16 12.00
CA ALA A 55 27.40 1.78 12.11
C ALA A 55 27.63 1.34 13.56
N ASP A 56 27.78 0.04 13.79
CA ASP A 56 28.16 -0.46 15.11
C ASP A 56 29.63 -0.14 15.44
N PRO A 57 29.93 0.23 16.69
CA PRO A 57 31.29 0.56 17.10
C PRO A 57 32.21 -0.65 16.93
N GLY A 58 33.43 -0.42 16.43
CA GLY A 58 34.44 -1.46 16.24
C GLY A 58 34.31 -2.30 14.95
N SER A 59 33.36 -1.98 14.07
CA SER A 59 33.25 -2.62 12.75
C SER A 59 34.35 -2.18 11.78
N GLU A 60 34.85 -3.07 10.92
CA GLU A 60 35.79 -2.71 9.86
C GLU A 60 35.19 -1.62 8.94
N PRO A 61 35.98 -0.67 8.41
CA PRO A 61 35.44 0.50 7.69
C PRO A 61 34.46 0.20 6.55
N LEU A 62 34.73 -0.84 5.76
CA LEU A 62 33.85 -1.25 4.66
C LEU A 62 32.55 -1.89 5.18
N LEU A 63 32.65 -2.74 6.21
CA LEU A 63 31.50 -3.35 6.87
C LEU A 63 30.64 -2.28 7.57
N ALA A 64 31.28 -1.35 8.28
CA ALA A 64 30.63 -0.24 8.97
C ALA A 64 29.84 0.62 7.98
N ARG A 65 30.42 0.93 6.82
CA ARG A 65 29.74 1.68 5.76
C ARG A 65 28.50 0.93 5.24
N GLN A 66 28.63 -0.35 4.94
CA GLN A 66 27.49 -1.18 4.49
C GLN A 66 26.39 -1.26 5.56
N GLN A 67 26.75 -1.45 6.83
CA GLN A 67 25.79 -1.45 7.94
C GLN A 67 25.06 -0.11 8.09
N ALA A 68 25.79 1.01 8.00
CA ALA A 68 25.19 2.33 8.06
C ALA A 68 24.24 2.57 6.87
N GLN A 69 24.60 2.09 5.68
CA GLN A 69 23.75 2.15 4.49
C GLN A 69 22.46 1.31 4.66
N ASP A 70 22.57 0.07 5.13
CA ASP A 70 21.41 -0.79 5.37
C ASP A 70 20.46 -0.15 6.40
N ARG A 71 21.01 0.43 7.47
CA ARG A 71 20.23 1.17 8.48
C ARG A 71 19.55 2.40 7.88
N ALA A 72 20.23 3.15 7.03
CA ALA A 72 19.66 4.29 6.32
C ALA A 72 18.47 3.87 5.45
N PHE A 73 18.56 2.75 4.73
CA PHE A 73 17.46 2.23 3.92
C PHE A 73 16.25 1.83 4.77
N VAL A 74 16.48 1.10 5.86
CA VAL A 74 15.41 0.71 6.80
C VAL A 74 14.71 1.96 7.36
N GLU A 75 15.48 2.97 7.76
CA GLU A 75 14.93 4.20 8.32
C GLU A 75 14.13 5.00 7.27
N ALA A 76 14.65 5.14 6.05
CA ALA A 76 13.96 5.85 4.96
C ALA A 76 12.63 5.17 4.60
N VAL A 77 12.64 3.84 4.47
CA VAL A 77 11.43 3.03 4.20
C VAL A 77 10.43 3.17 5.34
N PHE A 78 10.89 3.09 6.59
CA PHE A 78 10.03 3.22 7.77
C PHE A 78 9.42 4.62 7.92
N GLN A 79 10.20 5.68 7.71
CA GLN A 79 9.69 7.05 7.69
C GLN A 79 8.67 7.27 6.57
N THR A 80 8.95 6.73 5.37
CA THR A 80 8.00 6.76 4.25
C THR A 80 6.69 6.09 4.63
N ALA A 81 6.75 4.89 5.23
CA ALA A 81 5.57 4.16 5.68
C ALA A 81 4.76 4.98 6.70
N GLN A 82 5.41 5.59 7.68
CA GLN A 82 4.74 6.45 8.67
C GLN A 82 4.06 7.68 8.05
N ARG A 83 4.65 8.27 6.99
CA ARG A 83 4.03 9.40 6.27
C ARG A 83 2.77 8.99 5.50
N ILE A 84 2.76 7.78 4.93
CA ILE A 84 1.62 7.20 4.19
C ILE A 84 0.47 6.83 5.13
N LEU A 85 0.77 6.39 6.35
CA LEU A 85 -0.26 5.96 7.29
C LEU A 85 -1.21 7.12 7.67
N PRO A 86 -2.53 6.87 7.74
CA PRO A 86 -3.51 7.89 8.10
C PRO A 86 -3.38 8.37 9.55
N THR A 87 -2.88 7.49 10.43
CA THR A 87 -2.67 7.77 11.85
C THR A 87 -1.34 7.13 12.27
N PRO A 88 -0.47 7.84 13.00
CA PRO A 88 0.76 7.26 13.53
C PRO A 88 0.48 6.01 14.36
N LEU A 89 1.29 4.97 14.20
CA LEU A 89 1.19 3.76 15.02
C LEU A 89 1.73 4.03 16.42
N VAL A 90 1.09 3.44 17.43
CA VAL A 90 1.64 3.40 18.80
C VAL A 90 2.98 2.68 18.81
N ALA A 91 3.90 3.08 19.71
CA ALA A 91 5.29 2.62 19.71
C ALA A 91 5.48 1.09 19.57
N PRO A 92 4.73 0.23 20.29
CA PRO A 92 4.87 -1.23 20.12
C PRO A 92 4.56 -1.72 18.71
N ARG A 93 3.53 -1.17 18.06
CA ARG A 93 3.16 -1.53 16.68
C ARG A 93 4.09 -0.91 15.64
N ALA A 94 4.60 0.30 15.92
CA ALA A 94 5.59 0.95 15.07
C ALA A 94 6.88 0.12 15.00
N GLU A 95 7.32 -0.45 16.12
CA GLU A 95 8.48 -1.34 16.17
C GLU A 95 8.24 -2.66 15.41
N LEU A 96 7.05 -3.26 15.55
CA LEU A 96 6.67 -4.42 14.74
C LEU A 96 6.64 -4.12 13.24
N LEU A 97 6.17 -2.93 12.85
CA LEU A 97 6.20 -2.48 11.45
C LEU A 97 7.64 -2.34 10.96
N ARG A 98 8.53 -1.72 11.76
CA ARG A 98 9.94 -1.58 11.42
C ARG A 98 10.58 -2.95 11.19
N ARG A 99 10.43 -3.89 12.13
CA ARG A 99 10.93 -5.28 11.98
C ARG A 99 10.39 -5.98 10.75
N PHE A 100 9.11 -5.77 10.42
CA PHE A 100 8.48 -6.32 9.22
C PHE A 100 9.09 -5.74 7.93
N LEU A 101 9.44 -4.46 7.92
CA LEU A 101 10.02 -3.76 6.77
C LEU A 101 11.52 -4.01 6.61
N THR A 102 12.26 -4.27 7.70
CA THR A 102 13.73 -4.49 7.67
C THR A 102 14.19 -5.46 6.57
N PRO A 103 13.69 -6.72 6.49
CA PRO A 103 14.14 -7.66 5.47
C PRO A 103 13.70 -7.29 4.04
N ARG A 104 12.87 -6.25 3.88
CA ARG A 104 12.31 -5.79 2.59
C ARG A 104 12.86 -4.43 2.17
N ALA A 105 13.64 -3.76 3.02
CA ALA A 105 14.02 -2.37 2.83
C ALA A 105 14.78 -2.17 1.52
N THR A 106 15.80 -2.99 1.24
CA THR A 106 16.60 -2.92 0.02
C THR A 106 15.76 -3.02 -1.26
N ALA A 107 14.75 -3.91 -1.29
CA ALA A 107 13.88 -4.08 -2.45
C ALA A 107 12.86 -2.94 -2.63
N LEU A 108 12.66 -2.12 -1.60
CA LEU A 108 11.75 -0.97 -1.62
C LEU A 108 12.47 0.35 -1.95
N VAL A 109 13.80 0.38 -1.95
CA VAL A 109 14.61 1.52 -2.37
C VAL A 109 14.78 1.50 -3.89
N GLN A 110 14.55 2.65 -4.54
CA GLN A 110 14.70 2.81 -5.99
C GLN A 110 16.08 3.38 -6.36
N SER A 111 16.51 4.41 -5.63
CA SER A 111 17.81 5.06 -5.82
C SER A 111 18.28 5.67 -4.49
N PHE A 112 19.57 5.97 -4.39
CA PHE A 112 20.12 6.70 -3.24
C PHE A 112 21.34 7.51 -3.63
N GLN A 113 21.59 8.59 -2.89
CA GLN A 113 22.77 9.43 -3.02
C GLN A 113 23.32 9.77 -1.64
N GLU A 114 24.64 9.64 -1.46
CA GLU A 114 25.30 10.13 -0.26
C GLU A 114 25.49 11.65 -0.35
N VAL A 115 24.99 12.37 0.65
CA VAL A 115 25.02 13.84 0.70
C VAL A 115 26.33 14.32 1.31
N ALA A 116 26.88 13.55 2.24
CA ALA A 116 28.16 13.83 2.87
C ALA A 116 29.01 12.55 2.95
N PRO A 117 30.33 12.65 2.70
CA PRO A 117 31.22 11.51 2.91
C PRO A 117 31.17 11.09 4.38
N ALA A 118 31.19 9.78 4.60
CA ALA A 118 31.10 9.16 5.91
C ALA A 118 32.02 9.84 6.93
N LYS A 119 31.43 10.44 7.97
CA LYS A 119 32.19 11.16 9.00
C LYS A 119 32.44 10.22 10.17
N PRO A 120 33.71 10.01 10.57
CA PRO A 120 34.00 9.39 11.86
C PRO A 120 33.52 10.36 12.95
N LEU A 121 32.65 9.91 13.86
CA LEU A 121 32.34 10.73 15.04
C LEU A 121 33.64 10.97 15.81
N ALA A 122 34.09 12.22 15.88
CA ALA A 122 35.19 12.57 16.77
C ALA A 122 34.77 12.13 18.18
N SER A 123 35.61 11.32 18.83
CA SER A 123 35.42 10.88 20.20
C SER A 123 34.99 12.08 21.04
N ALA A 124 33.87 11.97 21.75
CA ALA A 124 33.47 12.95 22.74
C ALA A 124 34.69 13.27 23.64
N PRO A 125 34.87 14.52 24.11
CA PRO A 125 35.95 14.83 25.02
C PRO A 125 35.78 13.93 26.24
N VAL A 126 36.67 12.95 26.38
CA VAL A 126 36.79 12.17 27.61
C VAL A 126 37.20 13.18 28.67
N GLU A 127 36.25 13.54 29.51
CA GLU A 127 36.49 14.30 30.73
C GLU A 127 37.54 13.51 31.53
N LYS A 128 38.73 14.09 31.63
CA LYS A 128 39.90 13.51 32.28
C LYS A 128 39.56 13.19 33.74
N THR A 129 39.21 11.95 34.02
CA THR A 129 39.26 11.40 35.38
C THR A 129 40.67 10.83 35.61
N PRO A 130 41.39 11.19 36.69
CA PRO A 130 42.77 10.78 36.87
C PRO A 130 42.91 9.34 37.39
N ALA A 131 43.76 8.59 36.68
CA ALA A 131 44.67 7.53 37.12
C ALA A 131 44.20 6.49 38.16
N ALA A 132 43.98 5.25 37.70
CA ALA A 132 44.23 4.05 38.50
C ALA A 132 44.64 2.83 37.66
N LYS A 133 45.93 2.48 37.79
CA LYS A 133 46.64 1.19 37.59
C LYS A 133 46.80 0.60 36.16
N PRO A 134 48.03 0.15 35.81
CA PRO A 134 48.34 -0.51 34.54
C PRO A 134 48.12 -2.02 34.63
N GLY A 135 47.50 -2.61 33.61
CA GLY A 135 47.43 -4.06 33.47
C GLY A 135 46.40 -4.50 32.45
N VAL A 136 46.89 -5.24 31.45
CA VAL A 136 46.19 -5.90 30.31
C VAL A 136 46.08 -5.03 29.05
N GLU A 137 47.16 -5.08 28.25
CA GLU A 137 47.16 -4.75 26.82
C GLU A 137 46.22 -5.71 26.06
N SER A 138 45.11 -5.15 25.58
CA SER A 138 44.47 -5.53 24.33
C SER A 138 43.78 -4.27 23.83
N ASP A 139 44.60 -3.33 23.35
CA ASP A 139 44.17 -2.07 22.74
C ASP A 139 43.54 -2.37 21.37
N GLN A 140 42.33 -2.95 21.39
CA GLN A 140 41.44 -2.82 20.24
C GLN A 140 41.00 -1.36 20.21
N VAL A 141 41.66 -0.56 19.38
CA VAL A 141 41.24 0.80 19.06
C VAL A 141 39.81 0.72 18.55
N LEU A 142 38.84 0.99 19.42
CA LEU A 142 37.42 1.01 19.11
C LEU A 142 37.21 2.13 18.10
N GLN A 143 37.17 1.77 16.81
CA GLN A 143 37.00 2.75 15.74
C GLN A 143 35.68 3.51 15.96
N PRO A 144 35.68 4.84 15.80
CA PRO A 144 34.49 5.64 16.03
C PRO A 144 33.36 5.23 15.07
N PRO A 145 32.10 5.31 15.51
CA PRO A 145 30.96 4.94 14.68
C PRO A 145 30.93 5.82 13.42
N VAL A 146 30.86 5.15 12.27
CA VAL A 146 30.76 5.79 10.96
C VAL A 146 29.31 6.25 10.78
N THR A 147 29.09 7.54 10.57
CA THR A 147 27.75 8.10 10.26
C THR A 147 27.66 8.47 8.78
N LEU A 148 26.61 8.02 8.11
CA LEU A 148 26.29 8.34 6.72
C LEU A 148 25.04 9.22 6.67
N GLU A 149 25.10 10.30 5.89
CA GLU A 149 23.92 11.09 5.50
C GLU A 149 23.58 10.79 4.05
N MET A 150 22.34 10.34 3.82
CA MET A 150 21.89 9.85 2.53
C MET A 150 20.53 10.42 2.18
N ASP A 151 20.37 10.79 0.92
CA ASP A 151 19.09 11.06 0.29
C ASP A 151 18.64 9.76 -0.40
N VAL A 152 17.53 9.19 0.08
CA VAL A 152 17.03 7.88 -0.39
C VAL A 152 15.69 8.06 -1.08
N GLU A 153 15.60 7.59 -2.32
CA GLU A 153 14.35 7.51 -3.08
C GLU A 153 13.70 6.15 -2.86
N VAL A 154 12.46 6.16 -2.38
CA VAL A 154 11.75 4.96 -1.95
C VAL A 154 10.51 4.74 -2.80
N ASN A 155 10.26 3.48 -3.17
CA ASN A 155 9.06 3.08 -3.91
C ASN A 155 7.80 3.21 -3.03
N ARG A 156 7.24 4.41 -2.98
CA ARG A 156 6.02 4.74 -2.22
C ARG A 156 4.83 3.87 -2.62
N ALA A 157 4.66 3.59 -3.91
CA ALA A 157 3.55 2.77 -4.41
C ALA A 157 3.64 1.32 -3.89
N ALA A 158 4.84 0.74 -3.89
CA ALA A 158 5.07 -0.59 -3.32
C ALA A 158 4.84 -0.62 -1.81
N ILE A 159 5.29 0.40 -1.07
CA ILE A 159 5.02 0.52 0.37
C ILE A 159 3.52 0.67 0.63
N SER A 160 2.83 1.55 -0.09
CA SER A 160 1.38 1.74 0.05
C SER A 160 0.62 0.43 -0.17
N THR A 161 0.97 -0.31 -1.23
CA THR A 161 0.40 -1.63 -1.52
C THR A 161 0.65 -2.61 -0.37
N LEU A 162 1.87 -2.64 0.18
CA LEU A 162 2.22 -3.49 1.32
C LEU A 162 1.43 -3.13 2.58
N LEU A 163 1.29 -1.83 2.88
CA LEU A 163 0.50 -1.34 4.02
C LEU A 163 -1.00 -1.61 3.86
N SER A 164 -1.54 -1.51 2.64
CA SER A 164 -2.92 -1.93 2.31
C SER A 164 -3.11 -3.43 2.54
N ARG A 165 -2.17 -4.27 2.09
CA ARG A 165 -2.22 -5.73 2.32
C ARG A 165 -2.15 -6.10 3.80
N LEU A 166 -1.48 -5.30 4.62
CA LEU A 166 -1.47 -5.45 6.07
C LEU A 166 -2.75 -4.92 6.75
N GLY A 167 -3.65 -4.26 6.02
CA GLY A 167 -4.84 -3.64 6.59
C GLY A 167 -4.58 -2.37 7.40
N LEU A 168 -3.35 -1.87 7.42
CA LEU A 168 -2.99 -0.63 8.13
C LEU A 168 -3.63 0.60 7.52
N LEU A 169 -4.04 0.49 6.24
CA LEU A 169 -4.77 1.49 5.50
C LEU A 169 -6.30 1.27 5.52
N ALA A 170 -6.82 0.28 6.24
CA ALA A 170 -8.25 -0.04 6.21
C ALA A 170 -9.13 0.92 7.05
N GLY A 171 -8.55 1.70 7.95
CA GLY A 171 -9.27 2.69 8.77
C GLY A 171 -10.45 2.09 9.54
N SER A 172 -11.64 2.69 9.42
CA SER A 172 -12.87 2.22 10.09
C SER A 172 -13.39 0.88 9.58
N ARG A 173 -12.94 0.42 8.40
CA ARG A 173 -13.33 -0.88 7.83
C ARG A 173 -12.48 -2.04 8.38
N HIS A 174 -11.50 -1.74 9.22
CA HIS A 174 -10.68 -2.77 9.86
C HIS A 174 -11.54 -3.60 10.83
N PRO A 175 -11.60 -4.94 10.69
CA PRO A 175 -12.52 -5.76 11.49
C PRO A 175 -12.16 -5.79 12.98
N LYS A 176 -10.89 -5.48 13.34
CA LYS A 176 -10.29 -5.53 14.70
C LYS A 176 -10.32 -6.90 15.37
N VAL A 177 -11.33 -7.71 15.12
CA VAL A 177 -11.55 -9.04 15.72
C VAL A 177 -11.89 -10.05 14.64
N PHE A 178 -11.46 -11.29 14.84
CA PHE A 178 -11.78 -12.41 13.96
C PHE A 178 -11.91 -13.70 14.76
N ALA A 179 -12.64 -14.67 14.23
CA ALA A 179 -12.76 -16.01 14.79
C ALA A 179 -11.84 -16.95 14.03
N LEU A 180 -11.07 -17.76 14.76
CA LEU A 180 -10.17 -18.74 14.16
C LEU A 180 -10.67 -20.15 14.46
N ARG A 181 -10.82 -20.96 13.41
CA ARG A 181 -11.11 -22.39 13.49
C ARG A 181 -9.90 -23.15 12.96
N LEU A 182 -9.35 -24.02 13.80
CA LEU A 182 -8.28 -24.93 13.43
C LEU A 182 -8.89 -26.24 12.96
N GLY A 183 -8.64 -26.58 11.70
CA GLY A 183 -8.99 -27.83 11.06
C GLY A 183 -7.92 -28.90 11.31
N GLN A 184 -7.98 -29.97 10.53
CA GLN A 184 -7.08 -31.11 10.71
C GLN A 184 -5.61 -30.72 10.42
N GLY A 185 -4.70 -31.21 11.26
CA GLY A 185 -3.24 -31.06 11.07
C GLY A 185 -2.68 -29.66 11.34
N VAL A 186 -3.44 -28.79 12.01
CA VAL A 186 -2.97 -27.47 12.50
C VAL A 186 -3.22 -27.37 14.00
N ALA A 187 -2.17 -27.09 14.76
CA ALA A 187 -2.22 -26.89 16.21
C ALA A 187 -2.05 -25.42 16.59
N GLU A 188 -2.41 -25.04 17.82
CA GLU A 188 -2.16 -23.69 18.34
C GLU A 188 -0.68 -23.29 18.32
N ALA A 189 0.23 -24.26 18.49
CA ALA A 189 1.66 -24.03 18.40
C ALA A 189 2.11 -23.52 17.01
N ASP A 190 1.41 -23.92 15.94
CA ASP A 190 1.71 -23.50 14.57
C ASP A 190 1.38 -22.01 14.34
N LEU A 191 0.58 -21.40 15.22
CA LEU A 191 0.21 -19.99 15.13
C LEU A 191 1.20 -19.05 15.81
N LYS A 192 2.16 -19.58 16.57
CA LYS A 192 3.17 -18.77 17.27
C LYS A 192 3.88 -17.75 16.35
N PRO A 193 4.26 -18.10 15.10
CA PRO A 193 4.86 -17.13 14.17
C PRO A 193 3.95 -15.96 13.81
N LEU A 194 2.62 -16.10 13.96
CA LEU A 194 1.65 -15.07 13.60
C LEU A 194 1.45 -14.03 14.70
N SER A 195 1.94 -14.24 15.92
CA SER A 195 1.69 -13.34 17.05
C SER A 195 2.05 -11.88 16.75
N ASP A 196 3.26 -11.65 16.24
CA ASP A 196 3.75 -10.33 15.88
C ASP A 196 2.95 -9.72 14.72
N LEU A 197 2.54 -10.56 13.77
CA LEU A 197 1.77 -10.11 12.62
C LEU A 197 0.35 -9.72 13.01
N LEU A 198 -0.30 -10.48 13.88
CA LEU A 198 -1.62 -10.16 14.43
C LEU A 198 -1.57 -8.85 15.22
N ALA A 199 -0.55 -8.66 16.06
CA ALA A 199 -0.34 -7.44 16.81
C ALA A 199 -0.07 -6.23 15.88
N LEU A 200 0.73 -6.42 14.83
CA LEU A 200 0.97 -5.40 13.80
C LEU A 200 -0.32 -5.01 13.09
N GLN A 201 -1.11 -5.98 12.64
CA GLN A 201 -2.39 -5.77 11.97
C GLN A 201 -3.46 -5.21 12.94
N GLY A 202 -3.28 -5.37 14.26
CA GLY A 202 -4.29 -4.97 15.24
C GLY A 202 -5.52 -5.87 15.20
N LEU A 203 -5.30 -7.17 14.95
CA LEU A 203 -6.32 -8.20 14.94
C LEU A 203 -6.28 -8.98 16.25
N ALA A 204 -7.43 -9.10 16.91
CA ALA A 204 -7.61 -9.93 18.09
C ALA A 204 -8.47 -11.16 17.77
N ARG A 205 -8.11 -12.31 18.36
CA ARG A 205 -8.90 -13.54 18.25
C ARG A 205 -10.08 -13.48 19.20
N MET A 206 -11.27 -13.82 18.70
CA MET A 206 -12.50 -13.98 19.49
C MET A 206 -13.21 -15.27 19.09
N ALA A 207 -13.93 -15.90 20.02
CA ALA A 207 -14.66 -17.14 19.72
C ALA A 207 -15.73 -16.94 18.63
N GLN A 208 -16.37 -15.78 18.62
CA GLN A 208 -17.35 -15.38 17.62
C GLN A 208 -17.02 -13.98 17.10
N ALA A 209 -16.92 -13.86 15.78
CA ALA A 209 -16.64 -12.61 15.09
C ALA A 209 -17.29 -12.66 13.69
N PRO A 210 -17.58 -11.49 13.09
CA PRO A 210 -18.15 -11.41 11.75
C PRO A 210 -17.20 -11.92 10.65
N VAL A 211 -15.90 -11.87 10.92
CA VAL A 211 -14.86 -12.47 10.06
C VAL A 211 -14.42 -13.79 10.68
N GLN A 212 -14.51 -14.87 9.92
CA GLN A 212 -14.13 -16.21 10.35
C GLN A 212 -13.00 -16.73 9.47
N VAL A 213 -11.92 -17.19 10.06
CA VAL A 213 -10.79 -17.82 9.39
C VAL A 213 -10.76 -19.29 9.77
N THR A 214 -10.64 -20.16 8.76
CA THR A 214 -10.40 -21.60 8.94
C THR A 214 -9.02 -21.93 8.40
N LEU A 215 -8.22 -22.65 9.17
CA LEU A 215 -6.89 -23.14 8.77
C LEU A 215 -6.88 -24.66 8.79
N GLU A 216 -6.44 -25.29 7.71
CA GLU A 216 -6.31 -26.74 7.62
C GLU A 216 -4.98 -27.12 6.96
N ARG A 217 -4.41 -28.26 7.34
CA ARG A 217 -3.28 -28.85 6.63
C ARG A 217 -3.82 -29.92 5.70
N VAL A 218 -3.53 -29.76 4.42
CA VAL A 218 -4.01 -30.66 3.37
C VAL A 218 -3.06 -31.87 3.30
N PRO A 219 -3.52 -33.10 2.95
CA PRO A 219 -2.65 -34.29 2.93
C PRO A 219 -1.36 -34.17 2.12
N GLN A 220 -1.31 -33.30 1.11
CA GLN A 220 -0.10 -33.02 0.34
C GLN A 220 0.95 -32.17 1.11
N GLY A 221 0.69 -31.80 2.37
CA GLY A 221 1.66 -31.19 3.29
C GLY A 221 1.60 -29.66 3.40
N TYR A 222 0.90 -28.98 2.48
CA TYR A 222 0.73 -27.53 2.53
C TYR A 222 -0.44 -27.10 3.42
N LEU A 223 -0.42 -25.84 3.84
CA LEU A 223 -1.48 -25.21 4.63
C LEU A 223 -2.48 -24.53 3.69
N LYS A 224 -3.75 -24.61 4.04
CA LYS A 224 -4.83 -23.91 3.34
C LYS A 224 -5.62 -23.09 4.34
N ALA A 225 -5.93 -21.86 3.95
CA ALA A 225 -6.71 -20.92 4.73
C ALA A 225 -7.93 -20.46 3.96
N VAL A 226 -9.05 -20.36 4.66
CA VAL A 226 -10.28 -19.77 4.14
C VAL A 226 -10.78 -18.69 5.10
N LEU A 227 -10.96 -17.48 4.60
CA LEU A 227 -11.53 -16.35 5.33
C LEU A 227 -12.94 -16.09 4.80
N TYR A 228 -13.93 -16.13 5.69
CA TYR A 228 -15.32 -15.80 5.44
C TYR A 228 -15.64 -14.44 6.04
N ALA A 229 -16.24 -13.56 5.24
CA ALA A 229 -16.68 -12.23 5.66
C ALA A 229 -18.02 -11.89 5.01
N GLY A 230 -19.12 -12.23 5.69
CA GLY A 230 -20.47 -12.12 5.14
C GLY A 230 -20.64 -13.02 3.91
N ALA A 231 -21.03 -12.43 2.78
CA ALA A 231 -21.19 -13.15 1.50
C ALA A 231 -19.87 -13.43 0.76
N ASN A 232 -18.75 -12.82 1.19
CA ASN A 232 -17.46 -12.97 0.54
C ASN A 232 -16.63 -14.05 1.23
N SER A 233 -15.93 -14.86 0.45
CA SER A 233 -14.91 -15.78 0.93
C SER A 233 -13.60 -15.60 0.16
N PHE A 234 -12.48 -15.79 0.86
CA PHE A 234 -11.14 -15.68 0.32
C PHE A 234 -10.38 -16.95 0.67
N VAL A 235 -9.74 -17.56 -0.33
CA VAL A 235 -9.00 -18.82 -0.18
C VAL A 235 -7.55 -18.59 -0.60
N THR A 236 -6.63 -19.13 0.19
CA THR A 236 -5.19 -19.15 -0.10
C THR A 236 -4.58 -20.45 0.42
N ASP A 237 -3.53 -20.91 -0.22
CA ASP A 237 -2.68 -22.02 0.20
C ASP A 237 -1.20 -21.61 0.16
N SER A 238 -0.38 -22.20 1.04
CA SER A 238 1.06 -21.93 1.15
C SER A 238 1.73 -22.99 2.05
N GLN A 239 3.04 -23.19 1.87
CA GLN A 239 3.86 -24.00 2.80
C GLN A 239 4.29 -23.21 4.05
N ASP A 240 4.31 -21.88 3.95
CA ASP A 240 4.69 -20.97 5.03
C ASP A 240 3.44 -20.31 5.63
N MET A 241 3.28 -20.44 6.95
CA MET A 241 2.15 -19.91 7.72
C MET A 241 2.05 -18.38 7.66
N THR A 242 3.17 -17.67 7.67
CA THR A 242 3.22 -16.21 7.59
C THR A 242 2.80 -15.72 6.22
N LEU A 243 3.31 -16.34 5.15
CA LEU A 243 2.91 -16.01 3.78
C LEU A 243 1.43 -16.32 3.55
N LEU A 244 0.96 -17.49 4.01
CA LEU A 244 -0.45 -17.87 3.97
C LEU A 244 -1.34 -16.77 4.57
N TRP A 245 -0.96 -16.29 5.76
CA TRP A 245 -1.70 -15.28 6.50
C TRP A 245 -1.68 -13.92 5.79
N LEU A 246 -0.52 -13.47 5.33
CA LEU A 246 -0.36 -12.21 4.61
C LEU A 246 -1.14 -12.19 3.29
N ASP A 247 -1.16 -13.29 2.56
CA ASP A 247 -1.89 -13.41 1.30
C ASP A 247 -3.40 -13.47 1.52
N LEU A 248 -3.86 -14.23 2.52
CA LEU A 248 -5.27 -14.32 2.89
C LEU A 248 -5.85 -12.95 3.29
N TRP A 249 -5.20 -12.28 4.24
CA TRP A 249 -5.64 -10.97 4.71
C TRP A 249 -5.42 -9.88 3.67
N GLY A 250 -4.36 -9.99 2.86
CA GLY A 250 -4.13 -9.11 1.72
C GLY A 250 -5.30 -9.13 0.74
N LYS A 251 -5.80 -10.32 0.36
CA LYS A 251 -6.98 -10.46 -0.49
C LYS A 251 -8.22 -9.83 0.15
N TYR A 252 -8.45 -10.06 1.45
CA TYR A 252 -9.57 -9.48 2.19
C TYR A 252 -9.52 -7.95 2.21
N PHE A 253 -8.38 -7.36 2.57
CA PHE A 253 -8.25 -5.90 2.66
C PHE A 253 -8.33 -5.24 1.28
N SER A 254 -7.69 -5.81 0.26
CA SER A 254 -7.78 -5.30 -1.12
C SER A 254 -9.20 -5.35 -1.68
N ALA A 255 -9.96 -6.42 -1.43
CA ALA A 255 -11.35 -6.52 -1.87
C ALA A 255 -12.25 -5.49 -1.18
N ARG A 256 -12.03 -5.22 0.11
CA ARG A 256 -12.77 -4.17 0.85
C ARG A 256 -12.36 -2.76 0.46
N GLU A 257 -11.14 -2.58 -0.02
CA GLU A 257 -10.69 -1.35 -0.64
C GLU A 257 -11.40 -1.14 -1.98
N GLN A 258 -11.53 -2.18 -2.80
CA GLN A 258 -12.21 -2.10 -4.10
C GLN A 258 -13.74 -1.97 -4.03
N GLN A 259 -14.38 -2.35 -2.91
CA GLN A 259 -15.82 -2.21 -2.78
C GLN A 259 -16.27 -0.75 -2.95
N PRO A 260 -17.11 -0.45 -3.96
CA PRO A 260 -17.71 0.86 -4.16
C PRO A 260 -18.82 1.03 -3.14
N GLY A 261 -18.48 1.51 -1.94
CA GLY A 261 -19.45 1.60 -0.84
C GLY A 261 -19.02 2.37 0.39
N GLY A 262 -17.81 2.94 0.42
CA GLY A 262 -17.64 4.13 1.25
C GLY A 262 -18.11 5.29 0.44
N ALA A 263 -19.03 6.09 0.97
CA ALA A 263 -19.19 7.44 0.52
C ALA A 263 -17.78 8.08 0.51
N GLY A 264 -17.19 8.25 -0.68
CA GLY A 264 -16.03 9.11 -0.77
C GLY A 264 -16.47 10.50 -0.30
N SER A 265 -15.56 11.24 0.30
CA SER A 265 -15.89 12.61 0.67
C SER A 265 -16.09 13.38 -0.63
N PRO A 266 -17.25 14.00 -0.85
CA PRO A 266 -17.37 14.95 -1.93
C PRO A 266 -16.39 16.10 -1.66
N ILE A 267 -15.77 16.57 -2.73
CA ILE A 267 -14.98 17.79 -2.77
C ILE A 267 -15.55 18.58 -3.94
N GLU A 268 -16.03 19.78 -3.67
CA GLU A 268 -16.47 20.71 -4.68
C GLU A 268 -15.52 21.90 -4.70
N VAL A 269 -14.97 22.23 -5.86
CA VAL A 269 -14.12 23.42 -6.03
C VAL A 269 -14.66 24.26 -7.17
N SER A 270 -14.83 25.54 -6.91
CA SER A 270 -15.40 26.52 -7.82
C SER A 270 -14.44 27.69 -8.05
N GLY A 271 -14.62 28.38 -9.17
CA GLY A 271 -13.82 29.54 -9.56
C GLY A 271 -12.76 29.26 -10.64
N PHE A 272 -12.81 28.09 -11.28
CA PHE A 272 -11.92 27.80 -12.41
C PHE A 272 -12.32 28.64 -13.61
N SER A 273 -11.36 29.28 -14.27
CA SER A 273 -11.62 30.11 -15.44
C SER A 273 -11.80 29.27 -16.70
N HIS A 274 -11.12 28.12 -16.75
CA HIS A 274 -11.12 27.21 -17.90
C HIS A 274 -11.29 25.76 -17.44
N VAL A 275 -11.81 24.90 -18.32
CA VAL A 275 -11.95 23.46 -18.04
C VAL A 275 -10.58 22.79 -17.86
N ASP A 276 -9.54 23.26 -18.55
CA ASP A 276 -8.19 22.73 -18.41
C ASP A 276 -7.64 22.88 -16.99
N GLU A 277 -7.98 23.96 -16.30
CA GLU A 277 -7.59 24.17 -14.89
C GLU A 277 -8.25 23.16 -13.95
N VAL A 278 -9.48 22.69 -14.27
CA VAL A 278 -10.17 21.62 -13.52
C VAL A 278 -9.42 20.30 -13.69
N LEU A 279 -8.92 20.02 -14.89
CA LEU A 279 -8.14 18.82 -15.19
C LEU A 279 -6.73 18.88 -14.56
N GLU A 280 -6.05 20.03 -14.60
CA GLU A 280 -4.78 20.23 -13.88
C GLU A 280 -4.95 20.09 -12.38
N PHE A 281 -6.04 20.63 -11.82
CA PHE A 281 -6.34 20.46 -10.41
C PHE A 281 -6.64 19.00 -10.08
N THR A 282 -7.30 18.25 -10.97
CA THR A 282 -7.49 16.80 -10.80
C THR A 282 -6.15 16.07 -10.72
N LYS A 283 -5.18 16.41 -11.58
CA LYS A 283 -3.81 15.87 -11.50
C LYS A 283 -3.11 16.26 -10.20
N THR A 284 -3.32 17.49 -9.75
CA THR A 284 -2.76 17.99 -8.49
C THR A 284 -3.34 17.22 -7.30
N LEU A 285 -4.66 17.06 -7.20
CA LEU A 285 -5.32 16.25 -6.18
C LEU A 285 -4.80 14.80 -6.22
N ALA A 286 -4.65 14.22 -7.41
CA ALA A 286 -4.12 12.87 -7.56
C ALA A 286 -2.65 12.73 -7.12
N SER A 287 -1.90 13.83 -7.01
CA SER A 287 -0.52 13.82 -6.47
C SER A 287 -0.46 13.91 -4.95
N TRP A 288 -1.57 14.21 -4.27
CA TRP A 288 -1.63 14.37 -2.81
C TRP A 288 -1.84 13.02 -2.10
N ASP A 289 -0.97 12.05 -2.40
CA ASP A 289 -1.04 10.67 -1.88
C ASP A 289 -0.95 10.60 -0.33
N ASP A 290 -0.49 11.67 0.31
CA ASP A 290 -0.37 11.82 1.76
C ASP A 290 -1.70 12.09 2.47
N CYS A 291 -2.73 12.55 1.74
CA CYS A 291 -4.05 12.84 2.28
C CYS A 291 -5.21 12.27 1.46
N LEU A 292 -4.99 12.02 0.17
CA LEU A 292 -5.94 11.42 -0.76
C LEU A 292 -5.43 10.03 -1.18
N ARG A 293 -6.32 9.06 -1.23
CA ARG A 293 -6.01 7.70 -1.72
C ARG A 293 -6.46 7.48 -3.15
N GLU A 294 -7.64 8.01 -3.45
CA GLU A 294 -8.27 7.91 -4.74
C GLU A 294 -9.03 9.20 -4.95
N VAL A 295 -8.94 9.76 -6.15
CA VAL A 295 -9.66 10.96 -6.56
C VAL A 295 -10.32 10.65 -7.88
N ARG A 296 -11.64 10.79 -7.91
CA ARG A 296 -12.42 10.66 -9.13
C ARG A 296 -13.13 11.97 -9.39
N LEU A 297 -12.93 12.53 -10.58
CA LEU A 297 -13.75 13.63 -11.06
C LEU A 297 -15.12 13.06 -11.46
N ASP A 298 -16.17 13.51 -10.81
CA ASP A 298 -17.53 13.05 -11.07
C ASP A 298 -18.24 13.94 -12.08
N VAL A 299 -18.17 15.26 -11.85
CA VAL A 299 -18.93 16.25 -12.64
C VAL A 299 -18.08 17.51 -12.82
N VAL A 300 -18.17 18.09 -14.02
CA VAL A 300 -17.74 19.46 -14.31
C VAL A 300 -18.99 20.26 -14.67
N ASP A 301 -19.34 21.25 -13.85
CA ASP A 301 -20.41 22.21 -14.14
C ASP A 301 -19.79 23.45 -14.76
N MET A 302 -20.20 23.77 -15.99
CA MET A 302 -19.73 24.94 -16.73
C MET A 302 -20.80 26.03 -16.68
N ARG A 303 -20.51 27.13 -15.98
CA ARG A 303 -21.34 28.34 -15.98
C ARG A 303 -20.61 29.47 -16.67
N SER A 304 -21.36 30.45 -17.19
CA SER A 304 -20.81 31.60 -17.90
C SER A 304 -19.78 32.33 -17.04
N GLY A 305 -18.50 32.13 -17.36
CA GLY A 305 -17.35 32.76 -16.70
C GLY A 305 -16.73 31.98 -15.53
N ASN A 306 -17.33 30.88 -15.05
CA ASN A 306 -16.78 30.07 -13.96
C ASN A 306 -17.12 28.58 -14.14
N SER A 307 -16.11 27.73 -14.06
CA SER A 307 -16.26 26.27 -14.01
C SER A 307 -16.15 25.78 -12.56
N THR A 308 -16.93 24.74 -12.25
CA THR A 308 -16.93 24.06 -10.95
C THR A 308 -16.66 22.59 -11.17
N GLY A 309 -15.68 22.04 -10.47
CA GLY A 309 -15.44 20.60 -10.45
C GLY A 309 -16.02 19.99 -9.17
N ARG A 310 -16.58 18.79 -9.30
CA ARG A 310 -16.95 17.93 -8.19
C ARG A 310 -16.20 16.62 -8.28
N TRP A 311 -15.50 16.29 -7.20
CA TRP A 311 -14.74 15.07 -7.06
C TRP A 311 -15.30 14.24 -5.91
N THR A 312 -15.28 12.93 -6.08
CA THR A 312 -15.39 11.99 -4.98
C THR A 312 -13.99 11.52 -4.66
N ALA A 313 -13.53 11.85 -3.45
CA ALA A 313 -12.20 11.46 -2.99
C ALA A 313 -12.28 10.50 -1.81
N ARG A 314 -11.46 9.46 -1.83
CA ARG A 314 -11.22 8.62 -0.66
C ARG A 314 -10.09 9.24 0.14
N LEU A 315 -10.39 9.62 1.37
CA LEU A 315 -9.45 10.33 2.23
C LEU A 315 -8.61 9.35 3.04
N THR A 316 -7.30 9.57 3.04
CA THR A 316 -6.38 8.97 4.01
C THR A 316 -6.35 9.84 5.27
N SER A 317 -6.30 11.17 5.14
CA SER A 317 -6.31 12.10 6.27
C SER A 317 -7.11 13.37 5.92
N PRO A 318 -8.30 13.59 6.53
CA PRO A 318 -9.12 14.76 6.22
C PRO A 318 -8.44 16.07 6.64
N GLU A 319 -7.77 16.09 7.79
CA GLU A 319 -7.10 17.30 8.31
C GLU A 319 -5.96 17.77 7.41
N ARG A 320 -5.17 16.82 6.87
CA ARG A 320 -4.09 17.13 5.92
C ARG A 320 -4.63 17.63 4.59
N LEU A 321 -5.72 17.06 4.09
CA LEU A 321 -6.39 17.56 2.89
C LEU A 321 -6.82 19.02 3.11
N ASP A 322 -7.44 19.33 4.24
CA ASP A 322 -7.91 20.69 4.53
C ASP A 322 -6.75 21.67 4.68
N ALA A 323 -5.58 21.23 5.17
CA ALA A 323 -4.36 22.03 5.17
C ALA A 323 -3.85 22.29 3.74
N ARG A 324 -3.76 21.25 2.89
CA ARG A 324 -3.33 21.38 1.48
C ARG A 324 -4.26 22.26 0.66
N LEU A 325 -5.58 22.11 0.82
CA LEU A 325 -6.57 22.95 0.16
C LEU A 325 -6.43 24.42 0.60
N ARG A 326 -6.26 24.68 1.90
CA ARG A 326 -6.05 26.06 2.40
C ARG A 326 -4.77 26.70 1.88
N GLU A 327 -3.73 25.92 1.63
CA GLU A 327 -2.48 26.41 1.04
C GLU A 327 -2.63 26.67 -0.48
N TYR A 328 -3.30 25.77 -1.19
CA TYR A 328 -3.35 25.80 -2.66
C TYR A 328 -4.39 26.79 -3.24
N LEU A 329 -5.55 26.92 -2.61
CA LEU A 329 -6.70 27.65 -3.17
C LEU A 329 -6.56 29.19 -3.20
N PRO A 330 -6.03 29.87 -2.15
CA PRO A 330 -6.02 31.34 -2.11
C PRO A 330 -5.21 31.99 -3.22
N GLY A 331 -4.07 31.39 -3.58
CA GLY A 331 -3.19 31.90 -4.65
C GLY A 331 -3.83 31.85 -6.05
N ARG A 332 -4.93 31.10 -6.21
CA ARG A 332 -5.61 30.86 -7.49
C ARG A 332 -7.05 31.39 -7.53
N LYS A 333 -7.50 32.09 -6.48
CA LYS A 333 -8.88 32.59 -6.33
C LYS A 333 -9.95 31.48 -6.41
N LEU A 334 -9.59 30.26 -6.03
CA LEU A 334 -10.50 29.12 -6.01
C LEU A 334 -11.17 29.00 -4.63
N THR A 335 -12.37 28.43 -4.59
CA THR A 335 -13.10 28.19 -3.34
C THR A 335 -13.56 26.74 -3.27
N ALA A 336 -13.26 26.06 -2.16
CA ALA A 336 -13.67 24.66 -1.93
C ALA A 336 -14.81 24.55 -0.90
N VAL A 337 -15.73 23.62 -1.17
CA VAL A 337 -16.82 23.19 -0.28
C VAL A 337 -16.73 21.67 -0.13
N ARG A 338 -16.78 21.17 1.10
CA ARG A 338 -16.83 19.72 1.42
C ARG A 338 -18.15 19.39 2.11
#